data_AF-A0A939JBR9-F1
#
_entry.id   AF-A0A939JBR9-F1
#
_cell.length_a   1.000
_cell.length_b   1.000
_cell.length_c   1.000
_cell.angle_alpha   90.00
_cell.angle_beta   90.00
_cell.angle_gamma   90.00
#
_symmetry.space_group_name_H-M   'P 1'
#
loop_
_entity.id
_entity.type
_entity.pdbx_description
1 polymer ?
#
loop_
_entity_poly.entity_id
_entity_poly.type
_entity_poly.pdbx_seq_one_letter_code
_entity_poly.pdbx_strand_id
1 'polypeptide(L)'
;MDLSPAARALALRCEPRVNELARRMARESFEELPGYAELPDDVKDLEVAATARHGVRLFLRRVAEPHLSPGSHRLFRERAAQRAEEGMPLHLLLRTHALGMYVLWQALREAAGPGDEAALLELVDLLLRSHHTIVGAVAETYLDERSALEAEQRAQRRSLVRGLLDGMLAPGHVLLEQLRLEGPALVLALSLIYI
;
A
#
# COMPACT_ATOMS: atom_id res chain seq x y z
N MET A 1 20.08 -3.67 17.35
CA MET A 1 20.94 -4.85 17.58
C MET A 1 21.92 -4.85 16.45
N ASP A 2 23.21 -4.87 16.75
CA ASP A 2 24.21 -4.93 15.69
C ASP A 2 24.24 -6.33 15.12
N LEU A 3 23.97 -6.43 13.82
CA LEU A 3 24.05 -7.69 13.09
C LEU A 3 25.49 -8.18 13.04
N SER A 4 25.68 -9.48 13.24
CA SER A 4 26.96 -10.15 13.11
C SER A 4 27.53 -10.00 11.68
N PRO A 5 28.86 -10.11 11.50
CA PRO A 5 29.47 -10.14 10.18
C PRO A 5 28.90 -11.25 9.28
N ALA A 6 28.52 -12.40 9.88
CA ALA A 6 27.90 -13.51 9.16
C ALA A 6 26.51 -13.14 8.64
N ALA A 7 25.66 -12.50 9.46
CA ALA A 7 24.35 -12.00 9.03
C ALA A 7 24.46 -10.98 7.89
N ARG A 8 25.43 -10.07 7.98
CA ARG A 8 25.69 -9.09 6.91
C ARG A 8 26.15 -9.77 5.62
N ALA A 9 27.09 -10.70 5.72
CA ALA A 9 27.60 -11.45 4.57
C ALA A 9 26.49 -12.27 3.89
N LEU A 10 25.62 -12.92 4.67
CA LEU A 10 24.47 -13.66 4.15
C LEU A 10 23.49 -12.76 3.41
N ALA A 11 23.14 -11.59 3.97
CA ALA A 11 22.25 -10.65 3.30
C ALA A 11 22.84 -10.14 1.97
N LEU A 12 24.15 -9.88 1.91
CA LEU A 12 24.84 -9.45 0.69
C LEU A 12 24.76 -10.48 -0.45
N ARG A 13 24.64 -11.78 -0.14
CA ARG A 13 24.41 -12.82 -1.17
C ARG A 13 23.10 -12.61 -1.93
N CYS A 14 22.13 -11.90 -1.35
CA CYS A 14 20.85 -11.59 -1.99
C CYS A 14 20.87 -10.32 -2.85
N GLU A 15 21.92 -9.50 -2.80
CA GLU A 15 22.00 -8.24 -3.54
C GLU A 15 21.91 -8.41 -5.07
N PRO A 16 22.61 -9.39 -5.70
CA PRO A 16 22.47 -9.63 -7.14
C PRO A 16 21.06 -10.12 -7.53
N ARG A 17 20.31 -10.70 -6.59
CA ARG A 17 18.99 -11.29 -6.81
C ARG A 17 17.84 -10.30 -6.68
N VAL A 18 18.08 -9.03 -6.32
CA VAL A 18 17.02 -8.04 -6.07
C VAL A 18 16.00 -7.94 -7.22
N ASN A 19 16.48 -7.90 -8.47
CA ASN A 19 15.59 -7.78 -9.62
C ASN A 19 14.79 -9.07 -9.89
N GLU A 20 15.42 -10.23 -9.72
CA GLU A 20 14.79 -11.55 -9.79
C GLU A 20 13.68 -11.66 -8.73
N LEU A 21 14.01 -11.38 -7.47
CA LEU A 21 13.08 -11.47 -6.34
C LEU A 21 11.86 -10.56 -6.52
N ALA A 22 12.06 -9.34 -7.02
CA ALA A 22 10.95 -8.44 -7.24
C ALA A 22 10.04 -8.87 -8.39
N ARG A 23 10.61 -9.44 -9.47
CA ARG A 23 9.82 -10.06 -10.54
C ARG A 23 9.06 -11.27 -10.00
N ARG A 24 9.71 -12.16 -9.24
CA ARG A 24 9.09 -13.31 -8.58
C ARG A 24 7.90 -12.88 -7.72
N MET A 25 8.07 -11.84 -6.90
CA MET A 25 6.96 -11.27 -6.11
C MET A 25 5.80 -10.81 -7.02
N ALA A 26 6.08 -9.97 -8.03
CA ALA A 26 5.06 -9.35 -8.86
C ALA A 26 4.37 -10.31 -9.86
N ARG A 27 5.05 -11.37 -10.30
CA ARG A 27 4.59 -12.26 -11.38
C ARG A 27 4.21 -13.66 -10.94
N GLU A 28 4.69 -14.11 -9.78
CA GLU A 28 4.41 -15.47 -9.32
C GLU A 28 3.64 -15.40 -8.01
N SER A 29 4.22 -14.78 -6.98
CA SER A 29 3.64 -14.84 -5.65
C SER A 29 2.35 -14.03 -5.54
N PHE A 30 2.32 -12.79 -6.06
CA PHE A 30 1.15 -11.94 -5.91
C PHE A 30 -0.04 -12.35 -6.80
N GLU A 31 0.17 -13.19 -7.83
CA GLU A 31 -0.93 -13.68 -8.67
C GLU A 31 -1.92 -14.59 -7.91
N GLU A 32 -1.50 -15.18 -6.80
CA GLU A 32 -2.38 -15.95 -5.91
C GLU A 32 -3.40 -15.07 -5.16
N LEU A 33 -3.25 -13.74 -5.21
CA LEU A 33 -4.14 -12.80 -4.52
C LEU A 33 -5.37 -12.48 -5.39
N PRO A 34 -6.60 -12.57 -4.84
CA PRO A 34 -7.82 -12.19 -5.55
C PRO A 34 -7.73 -10.77 -6.13
N GLY A 35 -8.10 -10.61 -7.41
CA GLY A 35 -8.06 -9.32 -8.13
C GLY A 35 -6.66 -8.86 -8.56
N TYR A 36 -5.58 -9.45 -8.04
CA TYR A 36 -4.23 -9.11 -8.46
C TYR A 36 -3.89 -9.72 -9.83
N ALA A 37 -4.37 -10.93 -10.11
CA ALA A 37 -4.23 -11.58 -11.41
C ALA A 37 -4.79 -10.74 -12.57
N GLU A 38 -5.84 -9.94 -12.30
CA GLU A 38 -6.55 -9.10 -13.26
C GLU A 38 -5.83 -7.77 -13.56
N LEU A 39 -4.79 -7.43 -12.79
CA LEU A 39 -4.03 -6.21 -13.04
C LEU A 39 -3.31 -6.27 -14.41
N PRO A 40 -3.24 -5.13 -15.12
CA PRO A 40 -2.45 -5.03 -16.35
C PRO A 40 -0.99 -5.45 -16.14
N ASP A 41 -0.42 -6.09 -17.16
CA ASP A 41 0.95 -6.61 -17.13
C ASP A 41 1.99 -5.53 -16.89
N ASP A 42 1.80 -4.34 -17.46
CA ASP A 42 2.64 -3.16 -17.25
C ASP A 42 2.58 -2.65 -15.81
N VAL A 43 1.41 -2.67 -15.16
CA VAL A 43 1.27 -2.33 -13.74
C VAL A 43 2.04 -3.31 -12.86
N LYS A 44 1.94 -4.62 -13.13
CA LYS A 44 2.69 -5.65 -12.41
C LYS A 44 4.21 -5.45 -12.57
N ASP A 45 4.68 -5.32 -13.81
CA ASP A 45 6.11 -5.27 -14.14
C ASP A 45 6.81 -3.95 -13.80
N LEU A 46 6.09 -2.83 -13.88
CA LEU A 46 6.67 -1.52 -13.66
C LEU A 46 6.43 -1.08 -12.23
N GLU A 47 5.17 -0.98 -11.80
CA GLU A 47 4.85 -0.37 -10.51
C GLU A 47 5.10 -1.33 -9.34
N VAL A 48 4.53 -2.53 -9.43
CA VAL A 48 4.60 -3.47 -8.31
C VAL A 48 6.01 -4.03 -8.17
N ALA A 49 6.64 -4.42 -9.28
CA ALA A 49 8.03 -4.84 -9.23
C ALA A 49 8.99 -3.70 -8.83
N ALA A 50 8.71 -2.42 -9.16
CA ALA A 50 9.52 -1.31 -8.62
C ALA A 50 9.38 -1.17 -7.10
N THR A 51 8.16 -1.28 -6.58
CA THR A 51 7.89 -1.20 -5.14
C THR A 51 8.53 -2.37 -4.40
N ALA A 52 8.45 -3.59 -4.94
CA ALA A 52 9.12 -4.77 -4.42
C ALA A 52 10.66 -4.61 -4.42
N ARG A 53 11.25 -4.15 -5.54
CA ARG A 53 12.70 -3.85 -5.61
C ARG A 53 13.12 -2.83 -4.56
N HIS A 54 12.33 -1.79 -4.36
CA HIS A 54 12.60 -0.78 -3.35
C HIS A 54 12.60 -1.39 -1.94
N GLY A 55 11.62 -2.25 -1.62
CA GLY A 55 11.56 -2.94 -0.33
C GLY A 55 12.74 -3.85 -0.05
N VAL A 56 13.14 -4.67 -1.02
CA VAL A 56 14.31 -5.54 -0.87
C VAL A 56 15.57 -4.71 -0.68
N ARG A 57 15.78 -3.67 -1.49
CA ARG A 57 16.94 -2.77 -1.34
C ARG A 57 16.94 -2.05 0.01
N LEU A 58 15.77 -1.65 0.50
CA LEU A 58 15.66 -1.00 1.80
C LEU A 58 16.09 -1.95 2.92
N PHE A 59 15.65 -3.21 2.87
CA PHE A 59 16.09 -4.22 3.83
C PHE A 59 17.61 -4.44 3.77
N LEU A 60 18.20 -4.60 2.58
CA LEU A 60 19.64 -4.78 2.44
C LEU A 60 20.44 -3.56 2.94
N ARG A 61 19.95 -2.35 2.67
CA ARG A 61 20.53 -1.11 3.21
C ARG A 61 20.44 -1.07 4.73
N ARG A 62 19.33 -1.53 5.33
CA ARG A 62 19.17 -1.61 6.79
C ARG A 62 20.18 -2.59 7.42
N VAL A 63 20.49 -3.68 6.72
CA VAL A 63 21.53 -4.64 7.12
C VAL A 63 22.93 -4.01 7.05
N ALA A 64 23.22 -3.26 5.98
CA ALA A 64 24.50 -2.56 5.84
C ALA A 64 24.67 -1.42 6.86
N GLU A 65 23.61 -0.65 7.08
CA GLU A 65 23.61 0.60 7.85
C GLU A 65 22.51 0.61 8.95
N PRO A 66 22.75 -0.02 10.12
CA PRO A 66 21.74 -0.20 11.17
C PRO A 66 21.25 1.10 11.82
N HIS A 67 22.00 2.20 11.67
CA HIS A 67 21.67 3.50 12.24
C HIS A 67 20.94 4.43 11.26
N LEU A 68 20.69 3.99 10.02
CA LEU A 68 19.97 4.81 9.05
C LEU A 68 18.53 5.06 9.54
N SER A 69 18.16 6.35 9.66
CA SER A 69 16.87 6.78 10.22
C SER A 69 15.66 6.21 9.45
N PRO A 70 14.50 5.93 10.09
CA PRO A 70 13.28 5.38 9.47
C PRO A 70 12.58 6.25 8.40
N GLY A 71 13.23 7.28 7.85
CA GLY A 71 12.67 8.14 6.80
C GLY A 71 12.43 7.44 5.44
N SER A 72 12.70 6.14 5.36
CA SER A 72 12.71 5.33 4.15
C SER A 72 11.34 4.82 3.68
N HIS A 73 10.27 4.97 4.48
CA HIS A 73 8.96 4.43 4.11
C HIS A 73 8.15 5.34 3.18
N ARG A 74 8.73 6.47 2.71
CA ARG A 74 8.03 7.46 1.89
C ARG A 74 7.37 6.82 0.67
N LEU A 75 8.10 6.00 -0.10
CA LEU A 75 7.53 5.34 -1.28
C LEU A 75 6.36 4.41 -0.90
N PHE A 76 6.46 3.69 0.22
CA PHE A 76 5.36 2.82 0.66
C PHE A 76 4.12 3.62 1.05
N ARG A 77 4.29 4.78 1.69
CA ARG A 77 3.18 5.70 2.00
C ARG A 77 2.55 6.28 0.73
N GLU A 78 3.37 6.76 -0.21
CA GLU A 78 2.91 7.25 -1.52
C GLU A 78 2.08 6.19 -2.26
N ARG A 79 2.57 4.94 -2.30
CA ARG A 79 1.83 3.84 -2.91
C ARG A 79 0.57 3.46 -2.12
N ALA A 80 0.59 3.53 -0.79
CA ALA A 80 -0.60 3.26 0.02
C ALA A 80 -1.72 4.27 -0.24
N ALA A 81 -1.39 5.57 -0.33
CA ALA A 81 -2.34 6.63 -0.69
C ALA A 81 -2.89 6.41 -2.10
N GLN A 82 -2.03 6.16 -3.09
CA GLN A 82 -2.45 5.85 -4.46
C GLN A 82 -3.43 4.65 -4.50
N ARG A 83 -3.15 3.58 -3.76
CA ARG A 83 -4.07 2.42 -3.69
C ARG A 83 -5.40 2.72 -2.99
N ALA A 84 -5.43 3.66 -2.06
CA ALA A 84 -6.65 4.14 -1.44
C ALA A 84 -7.52 4.94 -2.43
N GLU A 85 -6.90 5.78 -3.25
CA GLU A 85 -7.54 6.53 -4.35
C GLU A 85 -8.11 5.59 -5.42
N GLU A 86 -7.33 4.57 -5.82
CA GLU A 86 -7.75 3.54 -6.78
C GLU A 86 -8.83 2.60 -6.22
N GLY A 87 -9.14 2.69 -4.91
CA GLY A 87 -10.17 1.87 -4.26
C GLY A 87 -9.75 0.42 -4.01
N MET A 88 -8.45 0.11 -4.05
CA MET A 88 -7.94 -1.23 -3.77
C MET A 88 -8.25 -1.61 -2.32
N PRO A 89 -8.91 -2.76 -2.04
CA PRO A 89 -9.20 -3.16 -0.67
C PRO A 89 -7.94 -3.28 0.21
N LEU A 90 -7.94 -2.62 1.38
CA LEU A 90 -6.80 -2.59 2.30
C LEU A 90 -6.26 -4.00 2.62
N HIS A 91 -7.13 -4.97 2.87
CA HIS A 91 -6.70 -6.33 3.20
C HIS A 91 -5.90 -7.00 2.07
N LEU A 92 -6.16 -6.65 0.80
CA LEU A 92 -5.36 -7.15 -0.33
C LEU A 92 -3.99 -6.46 -0.35
N LEU A 93 -3.94 -5.15 -0.11
CA LEU A 93 -2.68 -4.41 -0.01
C LEU A 93 -1.80 -5.01 1.11
N LEU A 94 -2.35 -5.23 2.30
CA LEU A 94 -1.61 -5.82 3.42
C LEU A 94 -1.12 -7.24 3.13
N ARG A 95 -1.90 -8.05 2.40
CA ARG A 95 -1.47 -9.39 1.95
C ARG A 95 -0.26 -9.34 1.02
N THR A 96 -0.18 -8.37 0.10
CA THR A 96 1.01 -8.21 -0.77
C THR A 96 2.27 -7.95 0.05
N HIS A 97 2.17 -7.14 1.12
CA HIS A 97 3.30 -6.89 2.02
C HIS A 97 3.72 -8.15 2.77
N ALA A 98 2.77 -8.90 3.33
CA ALA A 98 3.06 -10.14 4.05
C ALA A 98 3.74 -11.18 3.14
N LEU A 99 3.25 -11.31 1.91
CA LEU A 99 3.80 -12.22 0.92
C LEU A 99 5.19 -11.77 0.43
N GLY A 100 5.39 -10.47 0.21
CA GLY A 100 6.72 -9.93 -0.11
C GLY A 100 7.75 -10.20 0.98
N MET A 101 7.35 -10.07 2.26
CA MET A 101 8.20 -10.46 3.39
C MET A 101 8.53 -11.96 3.34
N TYR A 102 7.54 -12.81 3.10
CA TYR A 102 7.75 -14.26 3.02
C TYR A 102 8.70 -14.65 1.87
N VAL A 103 8.56 -14.02 0.71
CA VAL A 103 9.43 -14.27 -0.45
C VAL A 103 10.88 -13.85 -0.16
N LEU A 104 11.09 -12.73 0.55
CA LEU A 104 12.41 -12.31 0.99
C LEU A 104 13.00 -13.26 2.04
N TRP A 105 12.19 -13.75 2.97
CA TRP A 105 12.60 -14.79 3.91
C TRP A 105 13.05 -16.07 3.20
N GLN A 106 12.29 -16.57 2.21
CA GLN A 106 12.72 -17.74 1.44
C GLN A 106 14.04 -17.49 0.69
N ALA A 107 14.23 -16.29 0.13
CA ALA A 107 15.48 -15.94 -0.53
C ALA A 107 16.70 -15.99 0.42
N LEU A 108 16.54 -15.50 1.65
CA LEU A 108 17.57 -15.58 2.69
C LEU A 108 17.86 -17.03 3.08
N ARG A 109 16.82 -17.86 3.21
CA ARG A 109 16.96 -19.29 3.48
C ARG A 109 17.69 -20.03 2.36
N GLU A 110 17.34 -19.75 1.10
CA GLU A 110 17.99 -20.34 -0.08
C GLU A 110 19.46 -19.93 -0.18
N ALA A 111 19.81 -18.71 0.24
CA ALA A 111 21.18 -18.21 0.22
C ALA A 111 22.04 -18.69 1.41
N ALA A 112 21.41 -19.25 2.45
CA ALA A 112 22.09 -19.74 3.64
C ALA A 112 22.72 -21.13 3.37
N GLY A 113 23.96 -21.31 3.82
CA GLY A 113 24.65 -22.59 3.82
C GLY A 113 24.75 -23.19 5.23
N PRO A 114 25.36 -24.38 5.36
CA PRO A 114 25.67 -24.96 6.66
C PRO A 114 26.48 -23.99 7.54
N GLY A 115 26.04 -23.73 8.76
CA GLY A 115 26.69 -22.79 9.69
C GLY A 115 26.13 -21.36 9.68
N ASP A 116 25.19 -21.05 8.79
CA ASP A 116 24.54 -19.73 8.73
C ASP A 116 23.27 -19.64 9.64
N GLU A 117 22.99 -20.64 10.50
CA GLU A 117 21.73 -20.72 11.26
C GLU A 117 21.54 -19.53 12.21
N ALA A 118 22.60 -19.13 12.91
CA ALA A 118 22.56 -17.96 13.80
C ALA A 118 22.36 -16.66 13.00
N ALA A 119 23.06 -16.52 11.87
CA ALA A 119 22.92 -15.38 10.97
C ALA A 119 21.48 -15.26 10.42
N LEU A 120 20.86 -16.40 10.08
CA LEU A 120 19.49 -16.46 9.60
C LEU A 120 18.47 -16.04 10.69
N LEU A 121 18.70 -16.41 11.95
CA LEU A 121 17.89 -15.96 13.10
C LEU A 121 17.99 -14.46 13.33
N GLU A 122 19.18 -13.87 13.20
CA GLU A 122 19.35 -12.41 13.28
C GLU A 122 18.61 -11.68 12.15
N LEU A 123 18.72 -12.20 10.92
CA LEU A 123 18.08 -11.58 9.76
C LEU A 123 16.56 -11.70 9.80
N VAL A 124 15.99 -12.80 10.29
CA VAL A 124 14.54 -12.92 10.43
C VAL A 124 13.98 -12.01 11.52
N ASP A 125 14.69 -11.82 12.64
CA ASP A 125 14.31 -10.84 13.66
C ASP A 125 14.30 -9.41 13.07
N LEU A 126 15.34 -9.03 12.32
CA LEU A 126 15.37 -7.74 11.63
C LEU A 126 14.24 -7.61 10.60
N LEU A 127 13.98 -8.67 9.83
CA LEU A 127 12.94 -8.69 8.81
C LEU A 127 11.56 -8.48 9.43
N LEU A 128 11.24 -9.18 10.51
CA LEU A 128 9.97 -9.06 11.24
C LEU A 128 9.78 -7.66 11.84
N ARG A 129 10.83 -7.11 12.48
CA ARG A 129 10.79 -5.74 13.03
C ARG A 129 10.60 -4.69 11.94
N SER A 130 11.31 -4.83 10.83
CA SER A 130 11.20 -3.91 9.70
C SER A 130 9.81 -3.99 9.08
N HIS A 131 9.28 -5.20 8.89
CA HIS A 131 7.96 -5.43 8.33
C HIS A 131 6.85 -4.80 9.18
N HIS A 132 6.89 -4.97 10.51
CA HIS A 132 5.93 -4.34 11.42
C HIS A 132 5.83 -2.81 11.19
N THR A 133 6.97 -2.13 11.08
CA THR A 133 6.99 -0.67 10.87
C THR A 133 6.50 -0.23 9.49
N ILE A 134 6.76 -1.03 8.44
CA ILE A 134 6.28 -0.74 7.08
C ILE A 134 4.77 -0.91 7.01
N VAL A 135 4.25 -2.03 7.54
CA VAL A 135 2.82 -2.35 7.51
C VAL A 135 2.01 -1.32 8.30
N GLY A 136 2.49 -0.88 9.46
CA GLY A 136 1.86 0.20 10.22
C GLY A 136 1.73 1.48 9.40
N ALA A 137 2.85 1.96 8.84
CA ALA A 137 2.87 3.17 8.03
C ALA A 137 1.98 3.07 6.77
N VAL A 138 1.92 1.90 6.13
CA VAL A 138 1.05 1.64 4.98
C VAL A 138 -0.43 1.68 5.38
N ALA A 139 -0.81 0.98 6.46
CA ALA A 139 -2.19 0.91 6.90
C ALA A 139 -2.70 2.29 7.36
N GLU A 140 -1.92 3.02 8.15
CA GLU A 140 -2.24 4.37 8.61
C GLU A 140 -2.45 5.31 7.42
N THR A 141 -1.48 5.37 6.49
CA THR A 141 -1.57 6.26 5.32
C THR A 141 -2.77 5.91 4.43
N TYR A 142 -3.03 4.62 4.20
CA TYR A 142 -4.18 4.19 3.43
C TYR A 142 -5.50 4.65 4.09
N LEU A 143 -5.64 4.47 5.41
CA LEU A 143 -6.86 4.84 6.13
C LEU A 143 -7.07 6.35 6.21
N ASP A 144 -5.98 7.11 6.38
CA ASP A 144 -6.01 8.58 6.35
C ASP A 144 -6.49 9.08 4.98
N GLU A 145 -5.92 8.54 3.89
CA GLU A 145 -6.30 8.91 2.52
C GLU A 145 -7.76 8.55 2.23
N ARG A 146 -8.20 7.32 2.60
CA ARG A 146 -9.61 6.92 2.48
C ARG A 146 -10.54 7.86 3.24
N SER A 147 -10.16 8.26 4.45
CA SER A 147 -10.95 9.17 5.27
C SER A 147 -11.05 10.57 4.67
N ALA A 148 -9.95 11.05 4.06
CA ALA A 148 -9.90 12.32 3.34
C ALA A 148 -10.82 12.31 2.12
N LEU A 149 -10.72 11.29 1.27
CA LEU A 149 -11.59 11.10 0.09
C LEU A 149 -13.07 11.05 0.48
N GLU A 150 -13.41 10.31 1.54
CA GLU A 150 -14.79 10.24 2.04
C GLU A 150 -15.27 11.55 2.65
N ALA A 151 -14.38 12.34 3.27
CA ALA A 151 -14.71 13.67 3.78
C ALA A 151 -14.98 14.66 2.62
N GLU A 152 -14.17 14.60 1.56
CA GLU A 152 -14.32 15.42 0.35
C GLU A 152 -15.63 15.09 -0.38
N GLN A 153 -15.91 13.80 -0.61
CA GLN A 153 -17.17 13.36 -1.24
C GLN A 153 -18.40 13.81 -0.42
N ARG A 154 -18.32 13.70 0.92
CA ARG A 154 -19.39 14.20 1.80
C ARG A 154 -19.53 15.72 1.72
N ALA A 155 -18.43 16.46 1.61
CA ALA A 155 -18.45 17.92 1.48
C ALA A 155 -19.06 18.35 0.13
N GLN A 156 -18.65 17.72 -0.97
CA GLN A 156 -19.20 17.93 -2.30
C GLN A 156 -20.71 17.66 -2.31
N ARG A 157 -21.15 16.50 -1.78
CA ARG A 157 -22.58 16.17 -1.67
C ARG A 157 -23.36 17.19 -0.85
N ARG A 158 -22.82 17.65 0.29
CA ARG A 158 -23.47 18.70 1.10
C ARG A 158 -23.58 20.02 0.33
N SER A 159 -22.55 20.41 -0.41
CA SER A 159 -22.56 21.62 -1.24
C SER A 159 -23.63 21.53 -2.33
N LEU A 160 -23.77 20.37 -2.98
CA LEU A 160 -24.81 20.14 -3.99
C LEU A 160 -26.22 20.21 -3.40
N VAL A 161 -26.45 19.55 -2.26
CA VAL A 161 -27.74 19.62 -1.59
C VAL A 161 -28.10 21.06 -1.19
N ARG A 162 -27.15 21.84 -0.68
CA ARG A 162 -27.37 23.26 -0.37
C ARG A 162 -27.71 24.07 -1.62
N GLY A 163 -26.94 23.91 -2.70
CA GLY A 163 -27.23 24.60 -3.97
C GLY A 163 -28.60 24.27 -4.55
N LEU A 164 -29.09 23.03 -4.36
CA LEU A 164 -30.44 22.62 -4.74
C LEU A 164 -31.50 23.31 -3.88
N LEU A 165 -31.28 23.37 -2.55
CA LEU A 165 -32.20 24.02 -1.60
C LEU A 165 -32.27 25.53 -1.82
N ASP A 166 -31.14 26.17 -2.14
CA ASP A 166 -31.04 27.61 -2.38
C ASP A 166 -31.54 28.01 -3.79
N GLY A 167 -31.90 27.03 -4.64
CA GLY A 167 -32.31 27.28 -6.03
C GLY A 167 -31.17 27.76 -6.94
N MET A 168 -29.92 27.60 -6.51
CA MET A 168 -28.72 28.10 -7.18
C MET A 168 -28.14 27.12 -8.21
N LEU A 169 -28.60 25.86 -8.21
CA LEU A 169 -28.20 24.86 -9.18
C LEU A 169 -29.17 24.82 -10.37
N ALA A 170 -28.64 25.05 -11.56
CA ALA A 170 -29.41 24.94 -12.80
C ALA A 170 -29.83 23.47 -13.07
N PRO A 171 -31.01 23.24 -13.68
CA PRO A 171 -31.39 21.92 -14.18
C PRO A 171 -30.33 21.36 -15.14
N GLY A 172 -30.04 20.06 -15.04
CA GLY A 172 -29.05 19.41 -15.91
C GLY A 172 -27.58 19.75 -15.60
N HIS A 173 -27.29 20.36 -14.45
CA HIS A 173 -25.91 20.55 -14.00
C HIS A 173 -25.23 19.18 -13.86
N VAL A 174 -24.03 19.02 -14.43
CA VAL A 174 -23.25 17.76 -14.46
C VAL A 174 -23.01 17.12 -13.08
N LEU A 175 -23.14 17.89 -12.00
CA LEU A 175 -22.94 17.41 -10.64
C LEU A 175 -24.21 16.75 -10.07
N LEU A 176 -25.38 16.92 -10.69
CA LEU A 176 -26.62 16.23 -10.31
C LEU A 176 -26.58 14.74 -10.66
N GLU A 177 -25.76 14.34 -11.64
CA GLU A 177 -25.47 12.94 -11.95
C GLU A 177 -24.87 12.21 -10.74
N GLN A 178 -24.10 12.92 -9.89
CA GLN A 178 -23.54 12.35 -8.66
C GLN A 178 -24.61 12.00 -7.62
N LEU A 179 -25.78 12.65 -7.68
CA LEU A 179 -26.94 12.32 -6.86
C LEU A 179 -27.84 11.26 -7.50
N ARG A 180 -27.47 10.75 -8.70
CA ARG A 180 -28.28 9.85 -9.53
C ARG A 180 -29.69 10.38 -9.79
N LEU A 181 -29.81 11.69 -9.96
CA LEU A 181 -31.05 12.37 -10.31
C LEU A 181 -31.09 12.54 -11.83
N GLU A 182 -31.60 11.53 -12.55
CA GLU A 182 -31.58 11.45 -14.01
C GLU A 182 -32.77 12.13 -14.71
N GLY A 183 -33.63 12.83 -13.95
CA GLY A 183 -34.87 13.43 -14.49
C GLY A 183 -35.27 14.73 -13.78
N PRO A 184 -36.40 15.34 -14.19
CA PRO A 184 -36.92 16.52 -13.51
C PRO A 184 -37.18 16.19 -12.05
N ALA A 185 -36.57 16.96 -11.15
CA ALA A 185 -36.64 16.76 -9.72
C ALA A 185 -37.39 17.90 -9.04
N LEU A 186 -38.31 17.57 -8.13
CA LEU A 186 -38.90 18.52 -7.19
C LEU A 186 -38.11 18.44 -5.88
N VAL A 187 -37.53 19.56 -5.45
CA VAL A 187 -36.82 19.67 -4.17
C VAL A 187 -37.79 20.22 -3.12
N LEU A 188 -38.04 19.45 -2.07
CA LEU A 188 -38.89 19.85 -0.94
C LEU A 188 -38.04 19.92 0.33
N ALA A 189 -38.05 21.08 0.99
CA ALA A 189 -37.44 21.27 2.30
C ALA A 189 -38.54 21.23 3.36
N LEU A 190 -38.54 20.20 4.21
CA LEU A 190 -39.51 20.05 5.30
C LEU A 190 -38.81 20.33 6.63
N SER A 191 -39.27 21.33 7.37
CA SER A 191 -38.84 21.59 8.74
C SER A 191 -39.88 21.04 9.71
N LEU A 192 -39.47 20.14 10.60
CA LEU A 192 -40.31 19.73 11.73
C LEU A 192 -40.27 20.83 12.78
N ILE A 193 -41.41 21.50 12.99
CA ILE A 193 -41.61 22.40 14.11
C ILE A 193 -41.98 21.51 15.30
N TYR A 194 -41.05 21.32 16.24
CA TYR A 194 -41.40 20.76 17.55
C TYR A 194 -42.22 21.82 18.30
N ILE A 195 -43.47 21.47 18.62
CA ILE A 195 -44.38 22.23 19.48
C ILE A 195 -44.15 21.83 20.93
#